data_AF-A0A2V8Z351-F1
#
_entry.id   AF-A0A2V8Z351-F1
#
_cell.length_a   1.000
_cell.length_b   1.000
_cell.length_c   1.000
_cell.angle_alpha   90.00
_cell.angle_beta   90.00
_cell.angle_gamma   90.00
#
_symmetry.space_group_name_H-M   'P 1'
#
loop_
_entity.id
_entity.type
_entity.pdbx_description
1 polymer ?
#
loop_
_entity_poly.entity_id
_entity_poly.type
_entity_poly.pdbx_seq_one_letter_code
_entity_poly.pdbx_strand_id
1 'polypeptide(L)'
;MKNLDALRKKLLEVTDRLAGIEGELLNVHVDFPLFQRLALPVARGKSKIPGIKIHDTRMMRLLEVLLHGGPQVNGWRTVQIWEALRTAFALFPQAYTLNQLRYDLRKMKGHGLLERVGQHYAYRLTEKGTRVGALFILFHKRICGPLANSLFHHRTNIQFHAPGQN
;
A
#
# COMPACT_ATOMS: atom_id res chain seq x y z
N MET A 1 -31.42 27.41 7.00
CA MET A 1 -30.79 26.80 8.19
C MET A 1 -31.18 25.33 8.47
N LYS A 2 -32.24 24.75 7.86
CA LYS A 2 -32.72 23.38 8.17
C LYS A 2 -31.82 22.18 7.81
N ASN A 3 -30.71 22.39 7.09
CA ASN A 3 -29.84 21.28 6.64
C ASN A 3 -28.50 21.19 7.38
N LEU A 4 -28.20 22.14 8.28
CA LEU A 4 -26.90 22.19 8.98
C LEU A 4 -26.77 21.06 10.01
N ASP A 5 -27.82 20.75 10.75
CA ASP A 5 -27.79 19.67 11.76
C ASP A 5 -27.73 18.29 11.10
N ALA A 6 -28.45 18.09 9.99
CA ALA A 6 -28.39 16.87 9.20
C ALA A 6 -26.99 16.66 8.57
N LEU A 7 -26.38 17.74 8.06
CA LEU A 7 -25.01 17.71 7.53
C LEU A 7 -24.00 17.41 8.64
N ARG A 8 -24.11 18.09 9.79
CA ARG A 8 -23.24 17.88 10.96
C ARG A 8 -23.32 16.43 11.43
N LYS A 9 -24.53 15.87 11.59
CA LYS A 9 -24.72 14.47 12.00
C LYS A 9 -24.04 13.50 11.04
N LYS A 10 -24.18 13.72 9.73
CA LYS A 10 -23.57 12.85 8.73
C LYS A 10 -22.05 12.98 8.67
N LEU A 11 -21.51 14.18 8.87
CA LEU A 11 -20.07 14.40 8.98
C LEU A 11 -19.51 13.70 10.21
N LEU A 12 -20.14 13.84 11.38
CA LEU A 12 -19.75 13.15 12.61
C LEU A 12 -19.73 11.63 12.41
N GLU A 13 -20.79 11.05 11.83
CA GLU A 13 -20.82 9.62 11.53
C GLU A 13 -19.69 9.14 10.60
N VAL A 14 -19.26 9.99 9.65
CA VAL A 14 -18.14 9.68 8.75
C VAL A 14 -16.82 9.81 9.50
N THR A 15 -16.65 10.85 10.30
CA THR A 15 -15.45 11.07 11.12
C THR A 15 -15.27 9.97 12.17
N ASP A 16 -16.33 9.54 12.84
CA ASP A 16 -16.28 8.45 13.82
C ASP A 16 -15.91 7.12 13.15
N ARG A 17 -16.46 6.85 11.96
CA ARG A 17 -16.07 5.67 11.17
C ARG A 17 -14.60 5.74 10.74
N LEU A 18 -14.13 6.92 10.32
CA LEU A 18 -12.73 7.12 9.97
C LEU A 18 -11.82 6.92 11.17
N ALA A 19 -12.16 7.51 12.32
CA ALA A 19 -11.42 7.35 13.57
C ALA A 19 -11.41 5.90 14.06
N GLY A 20 -12.51 5.15 13.87
CA GLY A 20 -12.57 3.71 14.13
C GLY A 20 -11.61 2.92 13.23
N ILE A 21 -11.61 3.21 11.92
CA ILE A 21 -10.66 2.61 10.97
C ILE A 21 -9.22 2.98 11.33
N GLU A 22 -8.94 4.24 11.64
CA GLU A 22 -7.62 4.72 12.06
C GLU A 22 -7.17 4.03 13.36
N GLY A 23 -8.07 3.90 14.34
CA GLY A 23 -7.82 3.20 15.59
C GLY A 23 -7.50 1.71 15.35
N GLU A 24 -8.27 1.03 14.52
CA GLU A 24 -7.98 -0.36 14.12
C GLU A 24 -6.62 -0.49 13.41
N LEU A 25 -6.31 0.44 12.50
CA LEU A 25 -5.05 0.44 11.75
C LEU A 25 -3.84 0.74 12.63
N LEU A 26 -3.98 1.62 13.63
CA LEU A 26 -2.92 1.98 14.57
C LEU A 26 -2.75 0.97 15.71
N ASN A 27 -3.81 0.19 16.03
CA ASN A 27 -3.75 -0.91 16.97
C ASN A 27 -3.17 -2.21 16.36
N VAL A 28 -2.76 -2.17 15.09
CA VAL A 28 -1.96 -3.25 14.49
C VAL A 28 -0.59 -3.22 15.15
N HIS A 29 -0.41 -4.04 16.18
CA HIS A 29 0.92 -4.54 16.52
C HIS A 29 1.49 -5.11 15.23
N VAL A 30 2.67 -4.64 14.83
CA VAL A 30 3.33 -5.13 13.61
C VAL A 30 3.51 -6.65 13.76
N ASP A 31 2.64 -7.42 13.13
CA ASP A 31 2.68 -8.88 13.14
C ASP A 31 3.83 -9.30 12.21
N PHE A 32 5.05 -9.30 12.74
CA PHE A 32 6.24 -9.77 12.02
C PHE A 32 6.04 -11.17 11.40
N PRO A 33 5.38 -12.14 12.09
CA PRO A 33 4.93 -13.39 11.45
C PRO A 33 4.05 -13.21 10.21
N LEU A 34 3.18 -12.20 10.13
CA LEU A 34 2.44 -11.88 8.90
C LEU A 34 3.36 -11.43 7.77
N PHE A 35 4.33 -10.54 8.04
CA PHE A 35 5.31 -10.13 7.02
C PHE A 35 6.15 -11.31 6.52
N GLN A 36 6.62 -12.15 7.42
CA GLN A 36 7.38 -13.34 7.07
C GLN A 36 6.55 -14.26 6.18
N ARG A 37 5.29 -14.52 6.53
CA ARG A 37 4.37 -15.33 5.71
C ARG A 37 4.16 -14.75 4.32
N LEU A 38 4.01 -13.42 4.20
CA LEU A 38 3.84 -12.76 2.89
C LEU A 38 5.11 -12.84 2.04
N ALA A 39 6.30 -12.76 2.65
CA ALA A 39 7.58 -12.87 1.96
C ALA A 39 7.88 -14.29 1.45
N LEU A 40 7.20 -15.31 2.01
CA LEU A 40 7.36 -16.70 1.60
C LEU A 40 6.46 -17.05 0.39
N PRO A 41 6.90 -17.96 -0.49
CA PRO A 41 6.04 -18.47 -1.56
C PRO A 41 4.84 -19.25 -1.00
N VAL A 42 3.71 -19.18 -1.70
CA VAL A 42 2.49 -19.94 -1.37
C VAL A 42 2.16 -20.94 -2.48
N ALA A 43 1.71 -22.13 -2.09
CA ALA A 43 1.22 -23.13 -3.03
C ALA A 43 -0.22 -22.79 -3.43
N ARG A 44 -0.53 -22.85 -4.73
CA ARG A 44 -1.89 -22.71 -5.25
C ARG A 44 -2.14 -23.77 -6.32
N GLY A 45 -2.87 -24.82 -5.96
CA GLY A 45 -2.99 -26.00 -6.80
C GLY A 45 -1.62 -26.60 -7.10
N LYS A 46 -1.32 -26.82 -8.39
CA LYS A 46 -0.04 -27.36 -8.85
C LYS A 46 1.08 -26.31 -9.01
N SER A 47 0.80 -25.03 -8.76
CA SER A 47 1.76 -23.94 -9.00
C SER A 47 2.20 -23.26 -7.71
N LYS A 48 3.47 -22.85 -7.67
CA LYS A 48 4.05 -22.04 -6.58
C LYS A 48 4.01 -20.57 -6.96
N ILE A 49 3.37 -19.76 -6.12
CA ILE A 49 3.29 -18.30 -6.28
C ILE A 49 4.37 -17.67 -5.40
N PRO A 50 5.26 -16.80 -5.94
CA PRO A 50 6.32 -16.22 -5.12
C PRO A 50 5.78 -15.29 -4.03
N GLY A 51 6.59 -15.10 -2.99
CA GLY A 51 6.30 -14.17 -1.90
C GLY A 51 6.30 -12.71 -2.32
N ILE A 52 5.54 -11.90 -1.60
CA ILE A 52 5.45 -10.45 -1.73
C ILE A 52 6.52 -9.80 -0.82
N LYS A 53 7.44 -9.08 -1.44
CA LYS A 53 8.49 -8.35 -0.73
C LYS A 53 7.97 -6.97 -0.33
N ILE A 54 8.17 -6.65 0.94
CA ILE A 54 7.81 -5.36 1.55
C ILE A 54 8.48 -4.15 0.87
N HIS A 55 9.69 -4.33 0.32
CA HIS A 55 10.46 -3.27 -0.35
C HIS A 55 10.27 -3.24 -1.87
N ASP A 56 9.37 -4.06 -2.44
CA ASP A 56 9.12 -4.04 -3.89
C ASP A 56 8.34 -2.78 -4.26
N THR A 57 9.03 -1.80 -4.85
CA THR A 57 8.46 -0.51 -5.26
C THR A 57 7.23 -0.66 -6.16
N ARG A 58 7.22 -1.66 -7.05
CA ARG A 58 6.10 -1.89 -7.98
C ARG A 58 4.87 -2.38 -7.23
N MET A 59 5.07 -3.26 -6.25
CA MET A 59 4.00 -3.77 -5.40
C MET A 59 3.46 -2.70 -4.45
N MET A 60 4.34 -1.86 -3.90
CA MET A 60 3.96 -0.72 -3.06
C MET A 60 3.08 0.27 -3.82
N ARG A 61 3.48 0.65 -5.04
CA ARG A 61 2.69 1.52 -5.92
C ARG A 61 1.32 0.93 -6.25
N LEU A 62 1.27 -0.38 -6.51
CA LEU A 62 0.01 -1.09 -6.77
C LEU A 62 -0.92 -1.09 -5.56
N LEU A 63 -0.40 -1.39 -4.37
CA LEU A 63 -1.17 -1.31 -3.12
C LEU A 63 -1.68 0.11 -2.87
N GLU A 64 -0.85 1.12 -3.12
CA GLU A 64 -1.23 2.53 -2.95
C GLU A 64 -2.39 2.93 -3.87
N VAL A 65 -2.34 2.58 -5.15
CA VAL A 65 -3.44 2.83 -6.08
C VAL A 65 -4.72 2.11 -5.68
N LEU A 66 -4.62 0.85 -5.28
CA LEU A 66 -5.79 0.05 -4.90
C LEU A 66 -6.46 0.56 -3.61
N LEU A 67 -5.69 1.08 -2.67
CA LEU A 67 -6.21 1.67 -1.43
C LEU A 67 -6.85 3.03 -1.66
N HIS A 68 -6.22 3.91 -2.45
CA HIS A 68 -6.81 5.22 -2.80
C HIS A 68 -8.09 5.08 -3.62
N GLY A 69 -8.21 4.00 -4.41
CA GLY A 69 -9.36 3.73 -5.24
C GLY A 69 -10.68 3.45 -4.49
N GLY A 70 -10.61 3.20 -3.18
CA GLY A 70 -11.76 2.94 -2.32
C GLY A 70 -12.53 1.64 -2.63
N PRO A 71 -13.59 1.34 -1.86
CA PRO A 71 -14.47 0.20 -2.13
C PRO A 71 -15.28 0.42 -3.40
N GLN A 72 -14.81 -0.16 -4.51
CA GLN A 72 -15.55 -0.19 -5.78
C GLN A 72 -16.48 -1.42 -5.80
N VAL A 73 -17.79 -1.18 -5.94
CA VAL A 73 -18.82 -2.26 -5.95
C VAL A 73 -18.52 -3.34 -7.00
N ASN A 74 -18.01 -2.93 -8.17
CA ASN A 74 -17.69 -3.83 -9.29
C ASN A 74 -16.22 -4.23 -9.37
N GLY A 75 -15.38 -3.80 -8.41
CA GLY A 75 -13.94 -3.95 -8.47
C GLY A 75 -13.26 -3.17 -9.60
N TRP A 76 -11.94 -3.32 -9.69
CA TRP A 76 -11.08 -2.65 -10.66
C TRP A 76 -10.68 -3.58 -11.80
N ARG A 77 -10.97 -3.22 -13.05
CA ARG A 77 -10.42 -3.96 -14.20
C ARG A 77 -8.93 -3.71 -14.31
N THR A 78 -8.17 -4.71 -14.76
CA THR A 78 -6.70 -4.61 -14.93
C THR A 78 -6.26 -3.34 -15.68
N VAL A 79 -6.98 -2.94 -16.74
CA VAL A 79 -6.67 -1.74 -17.53
C VAL A 79 -6.85 -0.46 -16.71
N GLN A 80 -7.93 -0.38 -15.92
CA GLN A 80 -8.18 0.77 -15.03
C GLN A 80 -7.08 0.90 -13.96
N ILE A 81 -6.63 -0.22 -13.40
CA ILE A 81 -5.52 -0.24 -12.44
C ILE A 81 -4.24 0.25 -13.12
N TRP A 82 -3.98 -0.23 -14.34
CA TRP A 82 -2.79 0.14 -15.10
C TRP A 82 -2.75 1.64 -15.43
N GLU A 83 -3.87 2.21 -15.87
CA GLU A 83 -4.00 3.65 -16.13
C GLU A 83 -3.82 4.46 -14.84
N ALA A 84 -4.47 4.07 -13.75
CA ALA A 84 -4.33 4.74 -12.46
C ALA A 84 -2.89 4.72 -11.94
N LEU A 85 -2.17 3.61 -12.10
CA LEU A 85 -0.74 3.50 -11.77
C LEU A 85 0.12 4.46 -12.59
N ARG A 86 -0.15 4.58 -13.88
CA ARG A 86 0.60 5.46 -14.77
C ARG A 86 0.36 6.91 -14.44
N THR A 87 -0.89 7.29 -14.16
CA THR A 87 -1.26 8.65 -13.77
C THR A 87 -0.67 9.00 -12.41
N ALA A 88 -0.82 8.13 -11.39
CA ALA A 88 -0.38 8.42 -10.03
C ALA A 88 1.15 8.53 -9.89
N PHE A 89 1.91 7.79 -10.69
CA PHE A 89 3.38 7.71 -10.56
C PHE A 89 4.14 8.16 -11.82
N ALA A 90 3.48 8.83 -12.77
CA ALA A 90 4.04 9.29 -14.04
C ALA A 90 4.86 8.20 -14.78
N LEU A 91 4.35 6.97 -14.81
CA LEU A 91 5.10 5.83 -15.36
C LEU A 91 4.95 5.73 -16.88
N PHE A 92 6.08 5.54 -17.55
CA PHE A 92 6.12 5.11 -18.94
C PHE A 92 5.69 3.64 -19.08
N PRO A 93 5.06 3.23 -20.21
CA PRO A 93 4.55 1.88 -20.38
C PRO A 93 5.62 0.78 -20.24
N GLN A 94 6.88 1.10 -20.54
CA GLN A 94 8.02 0.19 -20.44
C GLN A 94 8.51 0.01 -18.99
N ALA A 95 8.26 1.00 -18.12
CA ALA A 95 8.67 0.95 -16.71
C ALA A 95 7.77 0.03 -15.87
N TYR A 96 6.49 -0.08 -16.24
CA TYR A 96 5.56 -1.03 -15.65
C TYR A 96 4.56 -1.54 -16.70
N THR A 97 4.87 -2.70 -17.27
CA THR A 97 4.08 -3.28 -18.37
C THR A 97 2.78 -3.93 -17.86
N LEU A 98 1.81 -4.07 -18.77
CA LEU A 98 0.54 -4.76 -18.47
C LEU A 98 0.76 -6.23 -18.07
N ASN A 99 1.78 -6.90 -18.60
CA ASN A 99 2.12 -8.28 -18.24
C ASN A 99 2.67 -8.38 -16.82
N GLN A 100 3.52 -7.43 -16.42
CA GLN A 100 3.98 -7.33 -15.04
C GLN A 100 2.79 -7.07 -14.09
N LEU A 101 1.85 -6.20 -14.48
CA LEU A 101 0.66 -5.95 -13.65
C LEU A 101 -0.20 -7.21 -13.50
N ARG A 102 -0.46 -7.94 -14.58
CA ARG A 102 -1.20 -9.21 -14.51
C ARG A 102 -0.52 -10.23 -13.60
N TYR A 103 0.81 -10.30 -13.67
CA TYR A 103 1.60 -11.16 -12.81
C TYR A 103 1.47 -10.76 -11.34
N ASP A 104 1.57 -9.46 -11.04
CA ASP A 104 1.46 -8.91 -9.71
C ASP A 104 0.06 -9.09 -9.11
N LEU A 105 -1.00 -8.85 -9.89
CA LEU A 105 -2.38 -9.11 -9.48
C LEU A 105 -2.61 -10.59 -9.18
N ARG A 106 -2.06 -11.50 -10.01
CA ARG A 106 -2.10 -12.95 -9.74
C ARG A 106 -1.38 -13.30 -8.45
N LYS A 107 -0.24 -12.66 -8.19
CA LYS A 107 0.57 -12.84 -6.98
C LYS A 107 -0.21 -12.40 -5.75
N MET A 108 -0.73 -11.18 -5.74
CA MET A 108 -1.58 -10.65 -4.65
C MET A 108 -2.82 -11.50 -4.41
N LYS A 109 -3.49 -11.97 -5.47
CA LYS A 109 -4.62 -12.91 -5.37
C LYS A 109 -4.20 -14.26 -4.81
N GLY A 110 -2.98 -14.72 -5.09
CA GLY A 110 -2.41 -15.95 -4.52
C GLY A 110 -2.21 -15.85 -3.01
N HIS A 111 -1.82 -14.67 -2.53
CA HIS A 111 -1.64 -14.36 -1.11
C HIS A 111 -2.94 -14.00 -0.37
N GLY A 112 -4.08 -14.04 -1.07
CA GLY A 112 -5.39 -13.70 -0.51
C GLY A 112 -5.57 -12.20 -0.24
N LEU A 113 -4.76 -11.34 -0.85
CA LEU A 113 -4.90 -9.87 -0.73
C LEU A 113 -5.94 -9.32 -1.71
N LEU A 114 -6.17 -10.04 -2.81
CA LEU A 114 -7.18 -9.70 -3.81
C LEU A 114 -8.13 -10.86 -4.02
N GLU A 115 -9.35 -10.51 -4.36
CA GLU A 115 -10.36 -11.40 -4.92
C GLU A 115 -10.79 -10.90 -6.30
N ARG A 116 -11.33 -11.82 -7.11
CA ARG A 116 -11.89 -11.47 -8.43
C ARG A 116 -13.40 -11.32 -8.26
N VAL A 117 -13.96 -10.22 -8.75
CA VAL A 117 -15.39 -9.91 -8.62
C VAL A 117 -16.09 -10.12 -9.96
N GLY A 118 -17.15 -10.92 -9.95
CA GLY A 118 -17.98 -11.22 -11.12
C GLY A 118 -17.26 -11.99 -12.24
N GLN A 119 -17.84 -11.94 -13.43
CA GLN A 119 -17.35 -12.63 -14.64
C GLN A 119 -16.13 -11.93 -15.27
N HIS A 120 -16.03 -10.61 -15.13
CA HIS A 120 -14.92 -9.84 -15.70
C HIS A 120 -13.64 -9.99 -14.87
N TYR A 121 -12.47 -9.72 -15.48
CA TYR A 121 -11.19 -9.68 -14.75
C TYR A 121 -11.09 -8.40 -13.91
N ALA A 122 -12.04 -8.23 -12.99
CA ALA A 122 -12.10 -7.15 -12.03
C ALA A 122 -11.62 -7.63 -10.67
N TYR A 123 -10.82 -6.82 -9.98
CA TYR A 123 -10.17 -7.16 -8.73
C TYR A 123 -10.61 -6.22 -7.62
N ARG A 124 -10.75 -6.76 -6.41
CA ARG A 124 -11.04 -5.99 -5.20
C ARG A 124 -10.11 -6.44 -4.07
N LEU A 125 -9.71 -5.49 -3.23
CA LEU A 125 -9.00 -5.81 -1.98
C LEU A 125 -9.91 -6.61 -1.06
N THR A 126 -9.39 -7.71 -0.54
CA THR A 126 -10.02 -8.40 0.58
C THR A 126 -9.81 -7.59 1.86
N GLU A 127 -10.52 -7.91 2.94
CA GLU A 127 -10.26 -7.31 4.26
C GLU A 127 -8.79 -7.47 4.68
N LYS A 128 -8.21 -8.67 4.45
CA LYS A 128 -6.77 -8.93 4.63
C LYS A 128 -5.93 -8.01 3.75
N GLY A 129 -6.29 -7.87 2.47
CA GLY A 129 -5.61 -7.00 1.52
C GLY A 129 -5.57 -5.54 1.95
N THR A 130 -6.70 -5.03 2.47
CA THR A 130 -6.81 -3.67 2.98
C THR A 130 -5.89 -3.44 4.18
N ARG A 131 -5.95 -4.33 5.19
CA ARG A 131 -5.08 -4.25 6.39
C ARG A 131 -3.60 -4.36 6.03
N VAL A 132 -3.23 -5.34 5.20
CA VAL A 132 -1.84 -5.54 4.74
C VAL A 132 -1.35 -4.35 3.94
N GLY A 133 -2.16 -3.84 3.00
CA GLY A 133 -1.79 -2.69 2.19
C GLY A 133 -1.55 -1.44 3.04
N ALA A 134 -2.47 -1.16 3.98
CA ALA A 134 -2.33 -0.02 4.89
C ALA A 134 -1.06 -0.16 5.74
N LEU A 135 -0.81 -1.34 6.30
CA LEU A 135 0.41 -1.63 7.05
C LEU A 135 1.67 -1.42 6.21
N PHE A 136 1.71 -1.92 4.97
CA PHE A 136 2.86 -1.78 4.07
C PHE A 136 3.14 -0.29 3.77
N ILE A 137 2.10 0.47 3.43
CA ILE A 137 2.23 1.90 3.12
C ILE A 137 2.66 2.70 4.36
N LEU A 138 2.04 2.45 5.51
CA LEU A 138 2.40 3.10 6.76
C LEU A 138 3.84 2.77 7.17
N PHE A 139 4.24 1.50 7.07
CA PHE A 139 5.62 1.08 7.32
C PHE A 139 6.59 1.82 6.38
N HIS A 140 6.34 1.83 5.08
CA HIS A 140 7.21 2.48 4.12
C HIS A 140 7.28 4.01 4.33
N LYS A 141 6.15 4.67 4.61
CA LYS A 141 6.11 6.12 4.85
C LYS A 141 6.71 6.51 6.20
N ARG A 142 6.51 5.73 7.27
CA ARG A 142 6.96 6.06 8.63
C ARG A 142 8.36 5.55 8.98
N ILE A 143 8.80 4.44 8.39
CA ILE A 143 10.11 3.84 8.69
C ILE A 143 11.10 4.19 7.59
N CYS A 144 10.78 3.98 6.31
CA CYS A 144 11.74 4.28 5.24
C CYS A 144 11.92 5.77 4.96
N GLY A 145 10.90 6.61 5.15
CA GLY A 145 11.04 8.06 4.93
C GLY A 145 11.91 8.74 6.01
N PRO A 146 11.44 8.80 7.28
CA PRO A 146 12.15 9.47 8.38
C PRO A 146 13.48 8.83 8.77
N LEU A 147 13.56 7.50 8.89
CA LEU A 147 14.79 6.85 9.37
C LEU A 147 15.84 6.75 8.28
N ALA A 148 15.49 6.52 7.01
CA ALA A 148 16.51 6.55 5.96
C ALA A 148 17.07 7.96 5.78
N ASN A 149 16.20 8.99 5.88
CA ASN A 149 16.65 10.38 5.85
C ASN A 149 17.52 10.72 7.07
N SER A 150 17.15 10.28 8.26
CA SER A 150 17.91 10.57 9.47
C SER A 150 19.21 9.77 9.61
N LEU A 151 19.25 8.51 9.19
CA LEU A 151 20.41 7.63 9.41
C LEU A 151 21.43 7.67 8.27
N PHE A 152 20.98 7.94 7.03
CA PHE A 152 21.87 7.93 5.86
C PHE A 152 22.11 9.33 5.27
N HIS A 153 21.31 10.36 5.62
CA HIS A 153 21.58 11.75 5.22
C HIS A 153 22.14 12.63 6.34
N HIS A 154 22.40 12.10 7.53
CA HIS A 154 23.23 12.80 8.52
C HIS A 154 24.71 12.66 8.15
N ARG A 155 25.18 13.52 7.25
CA ARG A 155 26.62 13.77 7.10
C ARG A 155 27.04 14.43 8.41
N THR A 156 27.67 13.68 9.31
CA THR A 156 28.33 14.25 10.49
C THR A 156 29.23 15.37 10.00
N ASN A 157 28.83 16.61 10.26
CA ASN A 157 29.70 17.76 10.08
C ASN A 157 30.73 17.66 11.20
N ILE A 158 31.74 16.82 10.99
CA ILE A 158 32.97 16.85 11.77
C ILE A 158 33.64 18.16 11.35
N GLN A 159 33.23 19.24 12.00
CA GLN A 159 34.01 20.47 12.00
C GLN A 159 35.35 20.13 12.63
N PHE A 160 36.36 19.94 11.79
CA PHE A 160 37.74 20.04 12.22
C PHE A 160 37.93 21.45 12.77
N HIS A 161 37.95 21.56 14.09
CA HIS A 161 38.37 22.76 14.78
C HIS A 161 39.84 22.98 14.39
N ALA A 162 40.09 23.97 13.53
CA ALA A 162 41.44 24.42 13.23
C ALA A 162 42.07 24.92 14.54
N PRO A 163 43.24 24.40 14.97
CA PRO A 163 43.97 25.05 16.03
C PRO A 163 44.49 26.38 15.50
N GLY A 164 44.21 27.43 16.26
CA GLY A 164 44.49 28.81 15.94
C GLY A 164 45.95 29.11 15.66
N GLN A 165 46.10 30.23 14.99
CA GLN A 165 47.31 31.00 14.78
C GLN A 165 48.04 31.24 16.11
N ASN A 166 49.37 31.07 16.10
CA ASN A 166 50.36 31.85 16.83
C ASN A 166 51.67 31.82 16.05
#